data_AF-A0AB35XDG5-F1
#
_entry.id   AF-A0AB35XDG5-F1
#
_cell.length_a   1.000
_cell.length_b   1.000
_cell.length_c   1.000
_cell.angle_alpha   90.00
_cell.angle_beta   90.00
_cell.angle_gamma   90.00
#
_symmetry.space_group_name_H-M   'P 1'
#
loop_
_entity.id
_entity.type
_entity.pdbx_description
1 polymer ?
#
loop_
_entity_poly.entity_id
_entity_poly.type
_entity_poly.pdbx_seq_one_letter_code
_entity_poly.pdbx_strand_id
1 'polypeptide(L)' 'MTPTMHALFDADLMGIDPATLTVHFKPGIELGELFEGRKITPLVYDLDLERLAVRWAGYQGLAHEQ' A
#
# COMPACT_ATOMS: atom_id res chain seq x y z
N MET A 1 11.04 -1.64 -18.02
CA MET A 1 9.97 -2.43 -17.40
C MET A 1 9.27 -1.54 -16.39
N THR A 2 7.97 -1.27 -16.56
CA THR A 2 7.19 -0.49 -15.59
C THR A 2 7.10 -1.29 -14.28
N PRO A 3 7.43 -0.73 -13.11
CA PRO A 3 7.27 -1.44 -11.85
C PRO A 3 5.79 -1.80 -11.65
N THR A 4 5.53 -3.03 -11.23
CA THR A 4 4.18 -3.50 -10.92
C THR A 4 3.77 -3.02 -9.52
N MET A 5 2.47 -2.96 -9.24
CA MET A 5 1.97 -2.61 -7.90
C MET A 5 2.57 -3.50 -6.80
N HIS A 6 2.77 -4.78 -7.08
CA HIS A 6 3.45 -5.71 -6.16
C HIS A 6 4.88 -5.27 -5.84
N ALA A 7 5.68 -4.89 -6.85
CA ALA A 7 7.05 -4.44 -6.64
C ALA A 7 7.12 -3.14 -5.82
N LEU A 8 6.17 -2.22 -6.03
CA LEU A 8 6.08 -0.99 -5.25
C LEU A 8 5.67 -1.26 -3.79
N PHE A 9 4.74 -2.20 -3.60
CA PHE A 9 4.29 -2.61 -2.28
C PHE A 9 5.40 -3.34 -1.50
N ASP A 10 6.20 -4.17 -2.19
CA ASP A 10 7.34 -4.86 -1.59
C ASP A 10 8.50 -3.93 -1.24
N ALA A 11 8.67 -2.84 -1.97
CA ALA A 11 9.69 -1.83 -1.72
C ALA A 11 9.24 -0.72 -0.75
N ASP A 12 8.08 -0.86 -0.08
CA ASP A 12 7.48 0.16 0.80
C ASP A 12 7.25 1.53 0.09
N LEU A 13 7.16 1.50 -1.24
CA LEU A 13 6.84 2.66 -2.09
C LEU A 13 5.33 2.82 -2.33
N MET A 14 4.56 1.78 -2.00
CA MET A 14 3.09 1.75 -2.02
C MET A 14 2.60 1.10 -0.72
N GLY A 15 1.50 1.62 -0.18
CA GLY A 15 0.81 1.07 0.98
C GLY A 15 -0.69 1.00 0.74
N ILE A 16 -1.39 0.24 1.57
CA ILE A 16 -2.85 0.22 1.61
C ILE A 16 -3.24 0.56 3.03
N ASP A 17 -4.10 1.56 3.19
CA ASP A 17 -4.65 1.91 4.50
C ASP A 17 -5.64 0.83 4.94
N PRO A 18 -5.39 0.10 6.04
CA PRO A 18 -6.29 -0.94 6.52
C PRO A 18 -7.64 -0.40 7.02
N ALA A 19 -7.74 0.89 7.39
CA ALA A 19 -8.97 1.49 7.89
C ALA A 19 -9.94 1.86 6.77
N THR A 20 -9.43 2.40 5.67
CA THR A 20 -10.24 2.89 4.55
C THR A 20 -10.20 1.97 3.32
N LEU A 21 -9.25 1.04 3.30
CA LEU A 21 -8.90 0.18 2.18
C LEU A 21 -8.55 0.97 0.92
N THR A 22 -7.92 2.13 1.06
CA THR A 22 -7.43 2.92 -0.08
C THR A 22 -5.95 2.69 -0.32
N VAL A 23 -5.56 2.71 -1.59
CA VAL A 23 -4.17 2.61 -2.02
C VAL A 23 -3.47 3.96 -1.92
N HIS A 24 -2.24 3.97 -1.43
CA HIS A 24 -1.40 5.16 -1.33
C HIS A 24 0.02 4.88 -1.86
N PHE A 25 0.66 5.91 -2.40
CA PHE A 25 2.01 5.84 -2.95
C PHE A 25 2.94 6.90 -2.37
N LYS A 26 4.23 6.59 -2.31
CA LYS A 26 5.26 7.59 -2.02
C LYS A 26 5.30 8.66 -3.12
N PRO A 27 5.73 9.90 -2.80
CA PRO A 27 5.91 10.94 -3.79
C PRO A 27 6.84 10.51 -4.93
N GLY A 28 6.49 10.84 -6.17
CA GLY A 28 7.31 10.55 -7.37
C GLY A 28 7.00 9.21 -8.06
N ILE A 29 5.98 8.47 -7.61
CA ILE A 29 5.49 7.27 -8.30
C ILE A 29 4.42 7.67 -9.33
N GLU A 30 4.68 7.45 -10.62
CA GLU A 30 3.72 7.74 -11.70
C GLU A 30 2.38 7.01 -11.53
N LEU A 31 2.39 5.78 -11.00
CA LEU A 31 1.16 5.04 -10.70
C LEU A 31 0.31 5.72 -9.61
N GLY A 32 0.92 6.54 -8.74
CA GLY A 32 0.18 7.35 -7.78
C GLY A 32 -0.78 8.31 -8.46
N GLU A 33 -0.41 8.91 -9.59
CA GLU A 33 -1.29 9.83 -10.30
C GLU A 33 -2.59 9.18 -10.82
N LEU A 34 -2.56 7.86 -11.03
CA LEU A 34 -3.69 7.09 -11.57
C LEU A 34 -4.49 6.35 -10.49
N PHE A 35 -3.85 5.98 -9.37
CA PHE A 35 -4.41 5.04 -8.41
C PHE A 35 -4.39 5.53 -6.95
N GLU A 36 -3.81 6.69 -6.65
CA GLU A 36 -3.83 7.28 -5.30
C GLU A 36 -5.27 7.45 -4.78
N GLY A 37 -5.51 7.03 -3.54
CA GLY A 37 -6.81 7.09 -2.89
C GLY A 37 -7.84 6.09 -3.44
N ARG A 38 -7.45 5.22 -4.38
CA ARG A 38 -8.39 4.24 -4.95
C ARG A 38 -8.76 3.21 -3.89
N LYS A 39 -10.05 3.07 -3.63
CA LYS A 39 -10.59 2.07 -2.72
C LYS A 39 -10.50 0.68 -3.34
N ILE A 40 -9.93 -0.26 -2.61
CA ILE A 40 -9.94 -1.67 -2.93
C ILE A 40 -11.30 -2.22 -2.55
N THR A 41 -12.04 -2.72 -3.54
CA THR A 41 -13.27 -3.45 -3.27
C THR A 41 -12.89 -4.83 -2.72
N PRO A 42 -13.32 -5.20 -1.50
CA PRO A 42 -13.07 -6.54 -1.00
C PRO A 42 -13.70 -7.56 -1.96
N LEU A 43 -12.91 -8.49 -2.47
CA LEU A 43 -13.38 -9.61 -3.29
C LEU A 43 -13.36 -10.86 -2.44
N VAL A 44 -14.52 -11.51 -2.26
CA VAL A 44 -14.84 -12.90 -1.80
C VAL A 44 -14.08 -13.46 -0.58
N TYR A 45 -12.78 -13.21 -0.45
CA TYR A 45 -11.89 -13.56 0.63
C TYR A 45 -11.65 -12.35 1.54
N ASP A 46 -11.62 -12.61 2.84
CA ASP A 46 -11.26 -11.62 3.84
C ASP A 46 -9.78 -11.22 3.67
N LEU A 47 -9.54 -9.91 3.62
CA LEU A 47 -8.20 -9.37 3.66
C LEU A 47 -7.65 -9.48 5.08
N ASP A 48 -6.42 -9.94 5.22
CA ASP A 48 -5.71 -9.95 6.51
C ASP A 48 -5.33 -8.53 6.90
N LEU A 49 -6.24 -7.86 7.63
CA LEU A 49 -6.08 -6.46 8.05
C LEU A 49 -4.92 -6.29 9.05
N GLU A 50 -4.59 -7.31 9.84
CA GLU A 50 -3.50 -7.26 10.81
C GLU A 50 -2.15 -7.19 10.08
N ARG A 51 -1.92 -8.09 9.11
CA ARG A 51 -0.71 -8.05 8.29
C ARG A 51 -0.65 -6.81 7.41
N LEU A 52 -1.81 -6.34 6.93
CA LEU A 52 -1.89 -5.08 6.19
C LEU A 52 -1.49 -3.88 7.04
N ALA A 53 -1.90 -3.83 8.31
CA ALA A 53 -1.52 -2.77 9.24
C ALA A 53 -0.01 -2.73 9.51
N VAL A 54 0.65 -3.90 9.62
CA VAL A 54 2.11 -3.97 9.75
C VAL A 54 2.80 -3.38 8.52
N ARG A 55 2.34 -3.73 7.31
CA ARG A 55 2.89 -3.20 6.05
C ARG A 55 2.60 -1.71 5.89
N TRP A 56 1.42 -1.27 6.29
CA TRP A 56 1.07 0.14 6.32
C TRP A 56 2.00 0.94 7.25
N ALA A 57 2.31 0.42 8.44
CA ALA A 57 3.28 1.05 9.35
C ALA A 57 4.69 1.13 8.74
N GLY A 58 5.12 0.09 8.02
CA GLY A 58 6.36 0.09 7.23
C GLY A 58 6.38 1.19 6.18
N TYR A 59 5.33 1.24 5.36
CA TYR A 59 5.12 2.30 4.37
C TYR A 59 5.13 3.70 5.00
N GLN A 60 4.50 3.93 6.15
CA GLN A 60 4.51 5.24 6.81
C GLN A 60 5.87 5.64 7.40
N GLY A 61 6.86 4.74 7.42
CA GLY A 61 8.14 4.96 8.10
C GLY A 61 8.01 4.93 9.62
N LEU A 62 6.88 4.40 10.14
CA LEU A 62 6.66 4.20 11.57
C LEU A 62 7.31 2.90 12.06
N ALA A 63 7.67 1.99 11.15
CA ALA A 63 8.61 0.92 11.43
C ALA A 63 10.05 1.43 11.24
N HIS A 64 10.54 2.23 12.19
CA HIS A 64 11.96 2.59 12.25
C HIS A 64 12.70 1.62 13.17
N GLU A 65 13.70 0.94 12.58
CA GLU A 65 14.92 0.39 13.17
C GLU A 65 14.80 -0.45 14.46
N GLN A 66 14.98 -1.77 14.31
CA GLN A 66 15.80 -2.54 15.26
C GLN A 66 17.08 -3.00 14.57
#